data_AF-R5FCT2-F1
#
_entry.id   AF-R5FCT2-F1
#
_cell.length_a   1.000
_cell.length_b   1.000
_cell.length_c   1.000
_cell.angle_alpha   90.00
_cell.angle_beta   90.00
_cell.angle_gamma   90.00
#
_symmetry.space_group_name_H-M   'P 1'
#
loop_
_entity.id
_entity.type
_entity.pdbx_description
1 polymer ?
#
loop_
_entity_poly.entity_id
_entity_poly.type
_entity_poly.pdbx_seq_one_letter_code
_entity_poly.pdbx_strand_id
1 'polypeptide(L)'
;MISESKATEIYCMADDFLPSFDAQVAKYTIKPGEKRKYHRDSTLSKAEVMVIMILFYDSNYRCLKHFYLQHVCQNLRHLFPKVVSYIRLVELEHEMNIQ
;
A
#
# COMPACT_ATOMS: atom_id res chain seq x y z
N MET A 1 1.90 -11.33 16.59
CA MET A 1 1.13 -10.07 16.55
C MET A 1 2.10 -9.00 16.09
N ILE A 2 1.80 -8.26 15.02
CA ILE A 2 2.71 -7.21 14.56
C ILE A 2 2.65 -6.06 15.58
N SER A 3 3.80 -5.61 16.08
CA SER A 3 3.87 -4.45 16.96
C SER A 3 3.74 -3.17 16.15
N GLU A 4 3.14 -2.14 16.74
CA GLU A 4 3.07 -0.81 16.12
C GLU A 4 4.47 -0.26 15.80
N SER A 5 5.47 -0.54 16.64
CA SER A 5 6.86 -0.17 16.39
C SER A 5 7.39 -0.75 15.08
N LYS A 6 7.07 -2.02 14.77
CA LYS A 6 7.48 -2.67 13.52
C LYS A 6 6.76 -2.07 12.32
N ALA A 7 5.48 -1.70 12.47
CA ALA A 7 4.74 -1.02 11.40
C ALA A 7 5.35 0.35 11.06
N THR A 8 5.72 1.13 12.08
CA THR A 8 6.38 2.44 11.90
C THR A 8 7.76 2.29 11.27
N GLU A 9 8.56 1.30 11.71
CA GLU A 9 9.88 1.04 11.13
C GLU A 9 9.77 0.69 9.63
N ILE A 10 8.85 -0.21 9.26
CA ILE A 10 8.60 -0.56 7.86
C ILE A 10 8.13 0.67 7.07
N TYR A 11 7.30 1.52 7.67
CA TYR A 11 6.86 2.76 7.03
C TYR A 11 8.04 3.68 6.70
N CYS A 12 8.93 3.93 7.65
CA CYS A 12 10.12 4.76 7.41
C CYS A 12 11.00 4.18 6.30
N MET A 13 11.25 2.86 6.32
CA MET A 13 12.02 2.20 5.27
C MET A 13 11.35 2.31 3.89
N ALA A 14 10.02 2.19 3.83
CA ALA A 14 9.27 2.30 2.57
C ALA A 14 9.28 3.74 2.03
N ASP A 15 9.12 4.74 2.89
CA ASP A 15 9.14 6.16 2.54
C ASP A 15 10.51 6.57 1.97
N ASP A 16 11.61 6.11 2.59
CA ASP A 16 12.97 6.36 2.11
C ASP A 16 13.29 5.62 0.79
N PHE A 17 12.75 4.41 0.61
CA PHE A 17 12.99 3.59 -0.58
C PHE A 17 12.23 4.08 -1.82
N LEU A 18 11.01 4.58 -1.64
CA LEU A 18 10.06 4.85 -2.72
C LEU A 18 10.54 5.79 -3.81
N PRO A 19 11.20 6.94 -3.51
CA PRO A 19 11.72 7.82 -4.53
C PRO A 19 12.71 7.13 -5.48
N SER A 20 13.56 6.26 -4.92
CA SER A 20 14.53 5.49 -5.72
C SER A 20 13.84 4.43 -6.56
N PHE A 21 12.83 3.75 -6.00
CA PHE A 21 12.00 2.80 -6.73
C PHE A 21 11.29 3.47 -7.90
N ASP A 22 10.55 4.56 -7.66
CA ASP A 22 9.81 5.30 -8.68
C ASP A 22 10.70 5.75 -9.84
N ALA A 23 11.94 6.19 -9.55
CA ALA A 23 12.90 6.53 -10.58
C ALA A 23 13.30 5.33 -11.46
N GLN A 24 13.50 4.14 -10.87
CA GLN A 24 13.81 2.93 -11.64
C GLN A 24 12.59 2.45 -12.45
N VAL A 25 11.41 2.49 -11.85
CA VAL A 25 10.14 2.14 -12.51
C VAL A 25 9.91 3.02 -13.73
N ALA A 26 10.03 4.34 -13.58
CA ALA A 26 9.89 5.28 -14.68
C ALA A 26 10.91 5.03 -15.82
N LYS A 27 12.10 4.51 -15.49
CA LYS A 27 13.17 4.23 -16.46
C LYS A 27 12.92 2.95 -17.26
N TYR A 28 12.37 1.91 -16.65
CA TYR A 28 12.27 0.58 -17.26
C TYR A 28 10.85 0.14 -17.62
N THR A 29 9.81 0.83 -17.14
CA THR A 29 8.43 0.50 -17.47
C THR A 29 8.10 0.93 -18.89
N ILE A 30 7.70 -0.04 -19.72
CA ILE A 30 7.09 0.23 -21.02
C ILE A 30 5.79 0.99 -20.76
N LYS A 31 5.55 2.08 -21.50
CA LYS A 31 4.35 2.90 -21.33
C LYS A 31 3.12 1.98 -21.32
N PRO A 32 2.34 1.93 -20.20
CA PRO A 32 1.14 1.13 -20.17
C PRO A 32 0.19 1.63 -21.26
N GLY A 33 -0.58 0.71 -21.87
CA GLY A 33 -1.69 1.10 -22.75
C GLY A 33 -2.66 2.03 -22.00
N GLU A 34 -3.47 2.79 -22.74
CA GLU A 34 -4.43 3.76 -22.18
C GLU A 34 -5.45 3.09 -21.25
N LYS A 35 -5.07 2.87 -19.99
CA LYS A 35 -6.02 2.56 -18.91
C LYS A 35 -6.58 3.89 -18.41
N ARG A 36 -7.89 3.95 -18.24
CA ARG A 36 -8.54 5.12 -17.64
C ARG A 36 -8.01 5.30 -16.23
N LYS A 37 -7.37 6.44 -15.98
CA LYS A 37 -7.01 6.85 -14.63
C LYS A 37 -8.29 7.06 -13.83
N TYR A 38 -8.31 6.60 -12.58
CA TYR A 38 -9.41 6.92 -11.67
C TYR A 38 -9.50 8.44 -11.51
N HIS A 39 -10.73 8.98 -11.38
CA HIS A 39 -10.96 10.43 -11.47
C HIS A 39 -10.54 11.21 -10.23
N ARG A 40 -10.16 10.53 -9.14
CA ARG A 40 -9.69 11.15 -7.89
C ARG A 40 -8.33 10.59 -7.50
N ASP A 41 -7.50 11.45 -6.96
CA ASP A 41 -6.27 11.01 -6.32
C ASP A 41 -6.59 10.17 -5.07
N SER A 42 -5.72 9.21 -4.78
CA SER A 42 -5.83 8.39 -3.58
C SER A 42 -5.53 9.23 -2.34
N THR A 43 -6.27 9.02 -1.26
CA THR A 43 -5.92 9.58 0.05
C THR A 43 -4.85 8.77 0.77
N LEU A 44 -4.55 7.57 0.25
CA LEU A 44 -3.56 6.64 0.76
C LEU A 44 -2.36 6.66 -0.21
N SER A 45 -1.19 6.99 0.31
CA SER A 45 0.06 7.12 -0.42
C SER A 45 0.61 5.77 -0.87
N LYS A 46 1.52 5.79 -1.83
CA LYS A 46 2.21 4.58 -2.30
C LYS A 46 2.97 3.86 -1.16
N ALA A 47 3.57 4.61 -0.26
CA ALA A 47 4.24 4.10 0.95
C ALA A 47 3.27 3.32 1.82
N GLU A 48 2.13 3.94 2.15
CA GLU A 48 1.11 3.31 2.97
C GLU A 48 0.57 2.01 2.33
N VAL A 49 0.37 1.98 1.00
CA VAL A 49 -0.04 0.75 0.30
C VAL A 49 1.02 -0.34 0.48
N MET A 50 2.29 -0.04 0.23
CA MET A 50 3.39 -1.02 0.37
C MET A 50 3.48 -1.54 1.80
N VAL A 51 3.40 -0.66 2.80
CA VAL A 51 3.44 -1.03 4.21
C VAL A 51 2.27 -1.95 4.56
N ILE A 52 1.05 -1.63 4.13
CA ILE A 52 -0.12 -2.50 4.34
C ILE A 52 0.10 -3.90 3.73
N MET A 53 0.72 -3.99 2.55
CA MET A 53 1.03 -5.29 1.92
C MET A 53 2.10 -6.05 2.69
N ILE A 54 3.19 -5.41 3.10
CA ILE A 54 4.25 -6.05 3.90
C ILE A 54 3.69 -6.56 5.23
N LEU A 55 2.88 -5.74 5.91
CA LEU A 55 2.21 -6.14 7.14
C LEU A 55 1.25 -7.31 6.90
N PHE A 56 0.51 -7.31 5.78
CA PHE A 56 -0.36 -8.44 5.45
C PHE A 56 0.43 -9.74 5.34
N TYR A 57 1.55 -9.73 4.62
CA TYR A 57 2.41 -10.92 4.46
C TYR A 57 3.01 -11.40 5.79
N ASP A 58 3.35 -10.50 6.72
CA ASP A 58 3.88 -10.85 8.06
C ASP A 58 2.78 -11.27 9.05
N SER A 59 1.51 -10.91 8.79
CA SER A 59 0.41 -11.03 9.76
C SER A 59 -0.23 -12.42 9.87
N ASN A 60 0.14 -13.38 9.00
CA ASN A 60 -0.47 -14.71 8.88
C ASN A 60 -1.99 -14.72 8.57
N TYR A 61 -2.58 -13.59 8.18
CA TYR A 61 -3.96 -13.57 7.72
C TYR A 61 -4.07 -14.27 6.36
N ARG A 62 -5.09 -15.10 6.18
CA ARG A 62 -5.34 -15.79 4.90
C ARG A 62 -5.96 -14.88 3.82
N CYS A 63 -6.67 -13.83 4.24
CA CYS A 63 -7.47 -12.99 3.35
C CYS A 63 -7.15 -11.51 3.56
N LEU A 64 -6.67 -10.83 2.50
CA LEU A 64 -6.34 -9.40 2.54
C LEU A 64 -7.53 -8.54 3.00
N LYS A 65 -8.74 -8.85 2.53
CA LYS A 65 -9.96 -8.14 2.95
C LYS A 65 -10.18 -8.17 4.45
N HIS A 66 -10.00 -9.33 5.08
CA HIS A 66 -10.18 -9.48 6.52
C HIS A 66 -9.09 -8.74 7.29
N PHE A 67 -7.83 -8.88 6.86
CA PHE A 67 -6.72 -8.15 7.44
C PHE A 67 -6.93 -6.64 7.37
N TYR A 68 -7.26 -6.11 6.19
CA TYR A 68 -7.44 -4.67 6.02
C TYR A 68 -8.58 -4.11 6.86
N LEU A 69 -9.76 -4.72 6.79
CA LEU A 69 -10.95 -4.20 7.46
C LEU A 69 -10.91 -4.36 8.99
N GLN A 70 -10.34 -5.47 9.49
CA GLN A 70 -10.36 -5.79 10.91
C GLN A 70 -9.09 -5.35 11.64
N HIS A 71 -7.96 -5.27 10.96
CA HIS A 71 -6.68 -4.90 11.58
C HIS A 71 -6.27 -3.48 11.20
N VAL A 72 -6.16 -3.17 9.91
CA VAL A 72 -5.67 -1.85 9.46
C VAL A 72 -6.67 -0.74 9.78
N CYS A 73 -7.93 -0.91 9.37
CA CYS A 73 -8.96 0.11 9.52
C CYS A 73 -9.43 0.32 10.97
N GLN A 74 -9.25 -0.67 11.85
CA GLN A 74 -9.70 -0.61 13.24
C GLN A 74 -8.53 -0.38 14.21
N ASN A 75 -7.50 -1.22 14.18
CA ASN A 75 -6.41 -1.18 15.16
C ASN A 75 -5.33 -0.17 14.76
N LEU A 76 -4.95 -0.16 13.48
CA LEU A 76 -3.89 0.72 12.96
C LEU A 76 -4.43 2.05 12.40
N ARG A 77 -5.66 2.40 12.73
CA ARG A 77 -6.35 3.58 12.19
C ARG A 77 -5.60 4.89 12.44
N HIS A 78 -4.88 4.98 13.56
CA HIS A 78 -4.08 6.14 13.92
C HIS A 78 -2.82 6.29 13.05
N LEU A 79 -2.26 5.17 12.56
CA LEU A 79 -1.15 5.17 11.59
C LEU A 79 -1.65 5.45 10.17
N PHE A 80 -2.88 5.03 9.86
CA PHE A 80 -3.53 5.22 8.55
C PHE A 80 -4.81 6.06 8.68
N PRO A 81 -4.72 7.36 9.02
CA PRO A 81 -5.89 8.19 9.31
C PRO A 81 -6.81 8.38 8.10
N LYS A 82 -6.30 8.20 6.88
CA LYS A 82 -7.04 8.39 5.63
C LYS A 82 -7.17 7.12 4.77
N VAL A 83 -7.52 5.99 5.42
CA VAL A 83 -7.88 4.74 4.71
C VAL A 83 -8.90 4.92 3.59
N VAL A 84 -8.80 4.09 2.57
CA VAL A 84 -9.72 4.01 1.43
C VAL A 84 -10.64 2.79 1.56
N SER A 85 -11.58 2.61 0.63
CA SER A 85 -12.36 1.38 0.58
C SER A 85 -11.46 0.18 0.21
N TYR A 86 -11.86 -1.03 0.62
CA TYR A 86 -11.12 -2.25 0.24
C TYR A 86 -10.96 -2.39 -1.28
N ILE A 87 -11.98 -2.06 -2.06
CA ILE A 87 -11.92 -2.12 -3.53
C ILE A 87 -10.85 -1.15 -4.03
N ARG A 88 -10.83 0.09 -3.51
CA ARG A 88 -9.81 1.08 -3.90
C ARG A 88 -8.41 0.64 -3.49
N LEU A 89 -8.24 -0.01 -2.35
CA LEU A 89 -6.94 -0.58 -1.95
C LEU A 89 -6.45 -1.62 -2.97
N VAL A 90 -7.33 -2.52 -3.44
CA VAL A 90 -6.97 -3.55 -4.43
C VAL A 90 -6.59 -2.91 -5.77
N GLU A 91 -7.30 -1.86 -6.19
CA GLU A 91 -6.91 -1.10 -7.39
C GLU A 91 -5.51 -0.49 -7.25
N LEU A 92 -5.22 0.12 -6.10
CA LEU A 92 -3.92 0.73 -5.83
C LEU A 92 -2.80 -0.32 -5.74
N GLU A 93 -3.06 -1.48 -5.15
CA GLU A 93 -2.13 -2.61 -5.13
C GLU A 93 -1.76 -3.04 -6.55
N HIS A 94 -2.76 -3.17 -7.43
CA HIS A 94 -2.53 -3.51 -8.83
C HIS A 94 -1.74 -2.43 -9.59
N GLU A 95 -1.94 -1.14 -9.28
CA GLU A 95 -1.14 -0.05 -9.84
C GLU A 95 0.34 -0.11 -9.42
N MET A 96 0.65 -0.75 -8.27
CA MET A 96 2.03 -0.93 -7.79
C MET A 96 2.72 -2.17 -8.34
N ASN A 97 1.95 -3.15 -8.80
CA ASN A 97 2.46 -4.41 -9.31
C ASN A 97 2.90 -4.23 -10.76
N ILE A 98 4.17 -3.91 -10.96
CA ILE A 98 4.76 -3.71 -12.29
C ILE A 98 5.08 -5.09 -12.85
N GLN A 99 4.20 -5.60 -13.71
CA GLN A 99 4.48 -6.68 -14.64
C GLN A 99 4.72 -6.12 -16.05
#